data_AF-A0ABF7Q7G4-F1
#
_entry.id   AF-A0ABF7Q7G4-F1
#
_cell.length_a   1.000
_cell.length_b   1.000
_cell.length_c   1.000
_cell.angle_alpha   90.00
_cell.angle_beta   90.00
_cell.angle_gamma   90.00
#
_symmetry.space_group_name_H-M   'P 1'
#
loop_
_entity.id
_entity.type
_entity.pdbx_description
1 polymer ?
#
loop_
_entity_poly.entity_id
_entity_poly.type
_entity_poly.pdbx_seq_one_letter_code
_entity_poly.pdbx_strand_id
1 'polypeptide(L)'
;MSEIGIPGARIRSFVERIEHLDGELAELNEQKKEVFAEAKGEGFDVKILKEIIKLRKQDQDERDEHETLLDTYLRAMEAAETEPAKAPERKAA
;
A
#
# COMPACT_ATOMS: atom_id res chain seq x y z
N MET A 1 -25.35 14.10 26.49
CA MET A 1 -24.50 13.19 25.71
C MET A 1 -25.28 12.86 24.46
N SER A 2 -24.82 13.30 23.29
CA SER A 2 -25.55 13.08 22.04
C SER A 2 -25.36 11.62 21.62
N GLU A 3 -26.45 10.85 21.55
CA GLU A 3 -26.43 9.53 20.92
C GLU A 3 -26.11 9.71 19.44
N ILE A 4 -24.90 9.33 19.04
CA ILE A 4 -24.52 9.23 17.64
C ILE A 4 -25.26 7.99 17.10
N GLY A 5 -26.42 8.21 16.47
CA GLY A 5 -27.14 7.16 15.77
C GLY A 5 -26.29 6.64 14.60
N ILE A 6 -25.64 5.49 14.78
CA ILE A 6 -24.82 4.89 13.73
C ILE A 6 -25.75 4.25 12.69
N PRO A 7 -25.69 4.63 11.40
CA PRO A 7 -26.57 4.06 10.38
C PRO A 7 -26.29 2.56 10.17
N GLY A 8 -27.20 1.69 10.63
CA GLY A 8 -27.02 0.23 10.60
C GLY A 8 -26.81 -0.37 9.21
N ALA A 9 -27.38 0.24 8.15
CA ALA A 9 -27.15 -0.17 6.77
C ALA A 9 -25.69 0.01 6.33
N ARG A 10 -25.03 1.07 6.82
CA ARG A 10 -23.62 1.36 6.49
C ARG A 10 -22.68 0.40 7.21
N ILE A 11 -22.97 0.09 8.48
CA ILE A 11 -22.24 -0.93 9.24
C ILE A 11 -22.33 -2.28 8.52
N ARG A 12 -23.54 -2.71 8.14
CA ARG A 12 -23.76 -3.97 7.43
C ARG A 12 -22.94 -4.05 6.13
N SER A 13 -22.97 -2.99 5.31
CA SER A 13 -22.20 -2.95 4.07
C SER A 13 -20.69 -3.06 4.31
N PHE A 14 -20.15 -2.45 5.38
CA PHE A 14 -18.74 -2.62 5.73
C PHE A 14 -18.43 -4.05 6.18
N VAL A 15 -19.28 -4.64 7.02
CA VAL A 15 -19.09 -6.02 7.50
C VAL A 15 -19.11 -7.02 6.35
N GLU A 16 -20.12 -6.96 5.48
CA GLU A 16 -20.25 -7.89 4.33
C GLU A 16 -19.03 -7.80 3.39
N ARG A 17 -18.52 -6.58 3.16
CA ARG A 17 -17.32 -6.37 2.35
C ARG A 17 -16.06 -6.94 3.01
N ILE A 18 -15.94 -6.78 4.33
CA ILE A 18 -14.80 -7.34 5.08
C ILE A 18 -14.85 -8.86 5.07
N GLU A 19 -16.00 -9.46 5.34
CA GLU A 19 -16.17 -10.92 5.34
C GLU A 19 -15.86 -11.53 3.96
N HIS A 20 -16.25 -10.84 2.89
CA HIS A 20 -15.88 -11.25 1.54
C HIS A 20 -14.36 -11.22 1.32
N LEU A 21 -13.70 -10.10 1.70
CA LEU A 21 -12.24 -9.97 1.61
C LEU A 21 -11.51 -11.01 2.48
N ASP A 22 -12.02 -11.31 3.67
CA ASP A 22 -11.46 -12.33 4.55
C ASP A 22 -11.57 -13.73 3.93
N GLY A 23 -12.67 -14.02 3.23
CA GLY A 23 -12.83 -15.23 2.44
C GLY A 23 -11.80 -15.34 1.32
N GLU A 24 -11.64 -14.29 0.51
CA GLU A 24 -10.62 -14.25 -0.55
C GLU A 24 -9.20 -14.40 0.00
N LEU A 25 -8.90 -13.74 1.12
CA LEU A 25 -7.61 -13.87 1.80
C LEU A 25 -7.37 -15.30 2.32
N ALA A 26 -8.41 -15.98 2.81
CA ALA A 26 -8.29 -17.36 3.25
C ALA A 26 -7.94 -18.28 2.07
N GLU A 27 -8.64 -18.15 0.95
CA GLU A 27 -8.38 -18.92 -0.28
C GLU A 27 -6.96 -18.67 -0.82
N LEU A 28 -6.52 -17.42 -0.89
CA LEU A 28 -5.16 -17.07 -1.31
C LEU A 28 -4.09 -17.63 -0.37
N ASN A 29 -4.36 -17.65 0.93
CA ASN A 29 -3.45 -18.24 1.90
C ASN A 29 -3.37 -19.76 1.78
N GLU A 30 -4.46 -20.43 1.38
CA GLU A 30 -4.48 -21.86 1.09
C GLU A 30 -3.62 -22.17 -0.14
N GLN A 31 -3.84 -21.47 -1.25
CA GLN A 31 -3.03 -21.58 -2.47
C GLN A 31 -1.53 -21.34 -2.18
N LYS A 32 -1.22 -20.33 -1.36
CA LYS A 32 0.17 -20.07 -0.92
C LYS A 32 0.77 -21.24 -0.15
N LYS A 33 0.00 -21.93 0.68
CA LYS A 33 0.47 -23.13 1.41
C LYS A 33 0.74 -24.28 0.45
N GLU A 34 -0.10 -24.47 -0.57
CA GLU A 34 0.08 -25.50 -1.60
C GLU A 34 1.40 -25.30 -2.34
N VAL A 35 1.73 -24.07 -2.75
CA VAL A 35 3.03 -23.76 -3.40
C VAL A 35 4.22 -24.11 -2.49
N PHE A 36 4.13 -23.83 -1.19
CA PHE A 36 5.18 -24.25 -0.26
C PHE A 36 5.23 -25.77 -0.07
N ALA A 37 4.10 -26.47 -0.16
CA ALA A 37 4.04 -27.91 -0.09
C ALA A 37 4.66 -28.57 -1.34
N GLU A 38 4.39 -28.02 -2.52
CA GLU A 38 5.01 -28.40 -3.80
C GLU A 38 6.53 -28.23 -3.74
N ALA A 39 7.00 -27.04 -3.36
CA ALA A 39 8.43 -26.77 -3.19
C ALA A 39 9.09 -27.75 -2.20
N LYS A 40 8.39 -28.13 -1.12
CA LYS A 40 8.88 -29.16 -0.19
C LYS A 40 8.95 -30.54 -0.84
N GLY A 41 7.96 -30.91 -1.65
CA GLY A 41 7.92 -32.16 -2.40
C GLY A 41 9.05 -32.28 -3.42
N GLU A 42 9.45 -31.16 -4.02
CA GLU A 42 10.62 -31.04 -4.91
C GLU A 42 11.97 -31.06 -4.16
N GLY A 43 11.95 -30.95 -2.83
CA GLY A 43 13.15 -31.03 -1.98
C GLY A 43 13.74 -29.68 -1.57
N PHE A 44 13.06 -28.56 -1.81
CA PHE A 44 13.49 -27.25 -1.33
C PHE A 44 13.23 -27.05 0.16
N ASP A 45 14.10 -26.29 0.84
CA ASP A 45 13.86 -25.86 2.22
C ASP A 45 12.88 -24.68 2.26
N VAL A 46 11.65 -24.98 2.67
CA VAL A 46 10.57 -24.00 2.83
C VAL A 46 10.92 -22.87 3.79
N LYS A 47 11.76 -23.10 4.81
CA LYS A 47 12.18 -22.03 5.74
C LYS A 47 13.02 -20.99 5.03
N ILE A 48 13.98 -21.43 4.22
CA ILE A 48 14.84 -20.54 3.44
C ILE A 48 14.02 -19.77 2.41
N LEU A 49 13.06 -20.41 1.72
CA LEU A 49 12.15 -19.72 0.81
C LEU A 49 11.34 -18.62 1.50
N LYS A 50 10.86 -18.87 2.72
CA LYS A 50 10.15 -17.84 3.51
C LYS A 50 11.06 -16.68 3.91
N GLU A 51 12.31 -16.94 4.26
CA GLU A 51 13.30 -15.90 4.54
C GLU A 51 13.58 -15.03 3.31
N ILE A 52 13.77 -15.65 2.14
CA ILE A 52 13.95 -14.93 0.87
C ILE A 52 12.74 -14.04 0.58
N ILE A 53 11.52 -14.54 0.73
CA ILE A 53 10.29 -13.75 0.53
C ILE A 53 10.24 -12.57 1.51
N LYS A 54 10.59 -12.78 2.78
CA LYS A 54 10.61 -11.71 3.78
C LYS A 54 11.62 -10.62 3.42
N LEU A 55 12.84 -11.00 3.03
CA LEU A 55 13.89 -10.07 2.62
C LEU A 55 13.48 -9.28 1.37
N ARG A 56 12.88 -9.95 0.38
CA ARG A 56 12.37 -9.30 -0.84
C ARG A 56 11.22 -8.34 -0.57
N LYS A 57 10.37 -8.63 0.41
CA LYS A 57 9.30 -7.73 0.80
C LYS A 57 9.86 -6.45 1.43
N GLN A 58 10.88 -6.55 2.29
CA GLN A 58 11.54 -5.39 2.88
C GLN A 58 12.19 -4.50 1.82
N ASP A 59 12.90 -5.09 0.84
CA ASP A 59 13.46 -4.35 -0.30
C ASP A 59 12.37 -3.66 -1.15
N GLN A 60 11.20 -4.29 -1.33
CA GLN A 60 10.09 -3.66 -2.04
C GLN A 60 9.45 -2.51 -1.23
N ASP A 61 9.22 -2.68 0.07
CA ASP A 61 8.68 -1.62 0.93
C ASP A 61 9.62 -0.39 0.93
N GLU A 62 10.94 -0.60 1.01
CA GLU A 62 11.94 0.47 0.90
C GLU A 62 11.95 1.15 -0.48
N ARG A 63 11.76 0.38 -1.57
CA ARG A 63 11.63 0.94 -2.93
C ARG A 63 10.36 1.75 -3.09
N ASP A 64 9.23 1.25 -2.60
CA ASP A 64 7.94 1.93 -2.71
C ASP A 64 7.96 3.25 -1.91
N GLU A 65 8.57 3.26 -0.73
CA GLU A 65 8.83 4.48 0.04
C GLU A 65 9.74 5.44 -0.73
N HIS A 66 10.83 4.94 -1.31
CA HIS A 66 11.76 5.75 -2.10
C HIS A 66 11.10 6.34 -3.36
N GLU A 67 10.30 5.56 -4.09
CA GLU A 67 9.54 6.01 -5.27
C GLU A 67 8.50 7.06 -4.89
N THR A 68 7.77 6.87 -3.79
CA THR A 68 6.80 7.85 -3.28
C THR A 68 7.48 9.16 -2.91
N LEU A 69 8.64 9.06 -2.25
CA LEU A 69 9.42 10.23 -1.86
C LEU A 69 9.95 10.95 -3.11
N LEU A 70 10.50 10.21 -4.06
CA LEU A 70 11.02 10.73 -5.33
C LEU A 70 9.92 11.45 -6.12
N ASP A 71 8.74 10.84 -6.29
CA ASP A 71 7.57 11.44 -6.94
C ASP A 71 7.15 12.74 -6.23
N THR A 72 7.17 12.77 -4.90
CA THR A 72 6.88 13.99 -4.13
C THR A 72 7.88 15.12 -4.45
N TYR A 73 9.18 14.82 -4.48
CA TYR A 73 10.21 15.81 -4.80
C TYR A 73 10.16 16.27 -6.26
N LEU A 74 9.91 15.37 -7.21
CA LEU A 74 9.77 15.69 -8.62
C LEU A 74 8.56 16.61 -8.86
N ARG A 75 7.40 16.31 -8.25
CA ARG A 75 6.23 17.19 -8.30
C ARG A 75 6.51 18.56 -7.70
N ALA A 76 7.26 18.62 -6.59
CA ALA A 76 7.65 19.88 -5.99
C ALA A 76 8.59 20.70 -6.89
N MET A 77 9.53 20.05 -7.59
CA MET A 77 10.39 20.69 -8.58
C MET A 77 9.61 21.23 -9.78
N GLU A 78 8.74 20.41 -10.37
CA GLU A 78 7.89 20.82 -11.50
C GLU A 78 6.94 21.97 -11.10
N ALA A 79 6.39 21.93 -9.88
CA ALA A 79 5.59 23.02 -9.35
C ALA A 79 6.41 24.32 -9.18
N ALA A 80 7.69 24.23 -8.82
CA ALA A 80 8.58 25.38 -8.71
C ALA A 80 8.99 25.96 -10.08
N GLU A 81 9.15 25.11 -11.11
CA GLU A 81 9.43 25.56 -12.48
C GLU A 81 8.22 26.24 -13.14
N THR A 82 7.01 25.97 -12.65
CA THR A 82 5.75 26.51 -13.19
C THR A 82 5.24 27.77 -12.48
N GLU A 83 5.92 28.29 -11.45
CA GLU A 83 5.63 29.63 -10.94
C GLU A 83 6.13 30.69 -11.95
N PRO A 84 5.26 31.46 -12.62
CA PRO A 84 5.71 32.59 -13.40
C PRO A 84 6.36 33.56 -12.43
N ALA A 85 7.63 33.89 -12.67
CA ALA A 85 8.40 34.87 -11.92
C ALA A 85 7.51 36.08 -11.57
N LYS A 86 7.06 36.16 -10.32
CA LYS A 86 6.22 37.28 -9.89
C LYS A 86 7.06 38.54 -10.02
N ALA A 87 6.75 39.34 -11.04
CA ALA A 87 7.36 40.63 -11.28
C ALA A 87 7.27 41.45 -9.99
N PRO A 88 8.36 42.11 -9.54
CA PRO A 88 8.32 42.89 -8.33
C PRO A 88 7.32 44.04 -8.55
N GLU A 89 6.25 44.06 -7.76
CA GLU A 89 5.30 45.17 -7.69
C GLU A 89 6.10 46.45 -7.40
N ARG A 90 6.31 47.27 -8.43
CA ARG A 90 6.80 48.63 -8.24
C ARG A 90 5.74 49.37 -7.45
N LYS A 91 5.96 49.55 -6.15
CA LYS A 91 5.22 50.54 -5.36
C LYS A 91 5.47 51.90 -6.00
N ALA A 92 4.47 52.42 -6.70
CA ALA A 92 4.45 53.79 -7.16
C ALA A 92 4.40 54.72 -5.94
N ALA A 93 5.26 55.73 -5.97
CA ALA A 93 5.35 56.83 -5.01
C ALA A 93 4.13 57.75 -5.07
#